data_AF-A0A7Y5ULJ9-F1
#
_entry.id   AF-A0A7Y5ULJ9-F1
#
_cell.length_a   1.000
_cell.length_b   1.000
_cell.length_c   1.000
_cell.angle_alpha   90.00
_cell.angle_beta   90.00
_cell.angle_gamma   90.00
#
_symmetry.space_group_name_H-M   'P 1'
#
loop_
_entity.id
_entity.type
_entity.pdbx_description
1 polymer ?
#
loop_
_entity_poly.entity_id
_entity_poly.type
_entity_poly.pdbx_seq_one_letter_code
_entity_poly.pdbx_strand_id
1 'polypeptide(L)'
;MPSTIVILGTGGTIAGTAASATDNVGYSAAQRPVGDLVAAVPPLTGLPLELEDVAQIDSKDMDHATWQRLAQRVAHHLARSEVQGIVVTHGTDTAEETAWFLQRVLAPAKPVVLAVAMRPGTSLAPDGPQNLLDATVVAREPGASGVMVVAAGTVHGAHDVRKVHTYRVDAFSSGDAGPIGRVEEGRMRRHRTWPLCPALGIERLARGPAFWPRVEVLVSHAGANGRFVEALVDSGVRGIVVACTGNGTLHRELEEALKRASTVGVAVWRSTRCGQGVVIDSGREVLPSAAGLSPWQARVELMLSLMDS
;
A
#
# COMPACT_ATOMS: atom_id res chain seq x y z
N MET A 1 -2.02 -30.50 -5.51
CA MET A 1 -1.18 -29.37 -5.03
C MET A 1 -1.96 -28.09 -5.28
N PRO A 2 -1.85 -27.07 -4.42
CA PRO A 2 -2.40 -25.74 -4.72
C PRO A 2 -1.84 -25.26 -6.07
N SER A 3 -2.71 -24.75 -6.92
CA SER A 3 -2.34 -24.30 -8.26
C SER A 3 -3.10 -23.06 -8.70
N THR A 4 -4.23 -22.76 -8.05
CA THR A 4 -5.12 -21.67 -8.45
C THR A 4 -4.56 -20.32 -8.01
N ILE A 5 -4.55 -19.35 -8.91
CA ILE A 5 -4.28 -17.94 -8.57
C ILE A 5 -5.58 -17.17 -8.66
N VAL A 6 -5.88 -16.42 -7.61
CA VAL A 6 -7.04 -15.52 -7.60
C VAL A 6 -6.57 -14.12 -7.97
N ILE A 7 -7.22 -13.49 -8.95
CA ILE A 7 -6.94 -12.10 -9.34
C ILE A 7 -8.12 -11.23 -8.93
N LEU A 8 -7.87 -10.35 -7.97
CA LEU A 8 -8.84 -9.40 -7.42
C LEU A 8 -8.69 -8.04 -8.07
N GLY A 9 -9.76 -7.51 -8.64
CA GLY A 9 -9.82 -6.15 -9.21
C GLY A 9 -10.20 -5.10 -8.17
N THR A 10 -9.40 -4.04 -8.03
CA THR A 10 -9.82 -2.82 -7.30
C THR A 10 -9.88 -1.57 -8.18
N GLY A 11 -9.38 -1.65 -9.41
CA GLY A 11 -9.39 -0.57 -10.40
C GLY A 11 -8.00 0.01 -10.66
N GLY A 12 -7.87 1.33 -10.53
CA GLY A 12 -6.65 2.07 -10.82
C GLY A 12 -6.32 2.26 -12.31
N THR A 13 -5.16 2.86 -12.57
CA THR A 13 -4.64 3.15 -13.91
C THR A 13 -4.47 1.91 -14.79
N ILE A 14 -4.13 0.76 -14.20
CA ILE A 14 -4.04 -0.53 -14.92
C ILE A 14 -5.37 -0.90 -15.58
N ALA A 15 -6.48 -0.51 -14.95
CA ALA A 15 -7.85 -0.61 -15.47
C ALA A 15 -8.33 0.64 -16.21
N GLY A 16 -7.49 1.67 -16.35
CA GLY A 16 -7.86 2.96 -16.91
C GLY A 16 -7.89 3.00 -18.44
N THR A 17 -8.65 3.95 -18.97
CA THR A 17 -8.81 4.21 -20.41
C THR A 17 -8.68 5.69 -20.71
N ALA A 18 -8.06 6.01 -21.83
CA ALA A 18 -7.94 7.36 -22.38
C ALA A 18 -8.57 7.42 -23.78
N ALA A 19 -8.99 8.61 -24.21
CA ALA A 19 -9.54 8.82 -25.55
C ALA A 19 -8.49 8.71 -26.66
N SER A 20 -7.21 8.92 -26.33
CA SER A 20 -6.07 8.79 -27.24
C SER A 20 -4.99 7.90 -26.63
N ALA A 21 -4.34 7.08 -27.44
CA ALA A 21 -3.23 6.23 -27.00
C ALA A 21 -1.98 7.02 -26.56
N THR A 22 -1.87 8.29 -26.96
CA THR A 22 -0.80 9.19 -26.53
C THR A 22 -1.09 9.91 -25.22
N ASP A 23 -2.32 9.85 -24.73
CA ASP A 23 -2.70 10.50 -23.49
C ASP A 23 -2.47 9.58 -22.28
N ASN A 24 -1.41 9.90 -21.53
CA ASN A 24 -1.03 9.18 -20.31
C ASN A 24 -1.37 9.96 -19.04
N VAL A 25 -2.05 11.10 -19.14
CA VAL A 25 -2.34 11.97 -17.98
C VAL A 25 -3.85 12.21 -17.82
N GLY A 26 -4.54 12.56 -18.92
CA GLY A 26 -5.98 12.85 -18.95
C GLY A 26 -6.89 11.63 -19.06
N TYR A 27 -6.45 10.47 -18.56
CA TYR A 27 -7.24 9.23 -18.61
C TYR A 27 -8.20 9.13 -17.42
N SER A 28 -9.20 8.25 -17.54
CA SER A 28 -10.05 7.85 -16.42
C SER A 28 -9.56 6.50 -15.89
N ALA A 29 -9.21 6.44 -14.60
CA ALA A 29 -8.82 5.20 -13.93
C ALA A 29 -10.04 4.28 -13.73
N ALA A 30 -9.81 2.98 -13.51
CA ALA A 30 -10.84 2.02 -13.09
C ALA A 30 -12.05 1.92 -14.04
N GLN A 31 -11.81 1.75 -15.34
CA GLN A 31 -12.86 1.68 -16.35
C GLN A 31 -13.10 0.25 -16.88
N ARG A 32 -12.16 -0.66 -16.63
CA ARG A 32 -12.20 -2.03 -17.16
C ARG A 32 -12.25 -3.05 -16.01
N PRO A 33 -13.16 -4.04 -16.05
CA PRO A 33 -13.19 -5.13 -15.07
C PRO A 33 -11.93 -5.99 -15.16
N VAL A 34 -11.62 -6.72 -14.09
CA VAL A 34 -10.41 -7.57 -14.01
C VAL A 34 -10.37 -8.63 -15.14
N GLY A 35 -11.53 -9.12 -15.58
CA GLY A 35 -11.65 -10.05 -16.71
C GLY A 35 -11.01 -9.52 -18.00
N ASP A 36 -11.26 -8.25 -18.33
CA ASP A 36 -10.71 -7.61 -19.53
C ASP A 36 -9.19 -7.45 -19.43
N LEU A 37 -8.68 -7.19 -18.22
CA LEU A 37 -7.24 -7.07 -17.97
C LEU A 37 -6.52 -8.39 -18.20
N VAL A 38 -7.10 -9.49 -17.70
CA VAL A 38 -6.53 -10.83 -17.85
C VAL A 38 -6.61 -11.29 -19.31
N ALA A 39 -7.73 -11.04 -19.99
CA ALA A 39 -7.90 -11.38 -21.40
C ALA A 39 -6.88 -10.65 -22.31
N ALA A 40 -6.42 -9.46 -21.91
CA ALA A 40 -5.41 -8.69 -22.61
C ALA A 40 -3.96 -9.22 -22.43
N VAL A 41 -3.74 -10.26 -21.62
CA VAL A 41 -2.42 -10.85 -21.35
C VAL A 41 -2.40 -12.32 -21.79
N PRO A 42 -2.04 -12.62 -23.06
CA PRO A 42 -2.13 -13.98 -23.60
C PRO A 42 -1.43 -15.07 -22.77
N PRO A 43 -0.24 -14.85 -22.16
CA PRO A 43 0.41 -15.85 -21.30
C PRO A 43 -0.38 -16.26 -20.06
N LEU A 44 -1.40 -15.50 -19.65
CA LEU A 44 -2.30 -15.88 -18.55
C LEU A 44 -3.41 -16.84 -19.00
N THR A 45 -3.62 -16.97 -20.31
CA THR A 45 -4.64 -17.88 -20.88
C THR A 45 -4.28 -19.33 -20.58
N GLY A 46 -5.24 -20.08 -20.03
CA GLY A 46 -5.07 -21.50 -19.69
C GLY A 46 -4.38 -21.75 -18.34
N LEU A 47 -3.97 -20.70 -17.62
CA LEU A 47 -3.65 -20.83 -16.21
C LEU A 47 -4.94 -21.05 -15.38
N PRO A 48 -4.88 -21.81 -14.28
CA PRO A 48 -6.02 -21.96 -13.36
C PRO A 48 -6.22 -20.64 -12.59
N LEU A 49 -6.95 -19.70 -13.20
CA LEU A 49 -7.24 -18.38 -12.64
C LEU A 49 -8.70 -18.27 -12.20
N GLU A 50 -8.91 -17.63 -11.06
CA GLU A 50 -10.22 -17.15 -10.62
C GLU A 50 -10.20 -15.64 -10.54
N LEU A 51 -11.26 -15.00 -11.02
CA LEU A 51 -11.32 -13.55 -11.18
C LEU A 51 -12.48 -12.98 -10.35
N GLU A 52 -12.23 -11.92 -9.59
CA GLU A 52 -13.26 -11.22 -8.81
C GLU A 52 -13.03 -9.71 -8.82
N ASP A 53 -14.05 -8.93 -9.20
CA ASP A 53 -14.05 -7.48 -9.02
C ASP A 53 -14.50 -7.13 -7.59
N VAL A 54 -13.54 -6.69 -6.76
CA VAL A 54 -13.78 -6.26 -5.38
C VAL A 54 -14.22 -4.80 -5.33
N ALA A 55 -13.60 -3.96 -6.16
CA ALA A 55 -13.93 -2.55 -6.33
C ALA A 55 -13.54 -2.08 -7.73
N GLN A 56 -13.99 -0.89 -8.10
CA GLN A 56 -13.67 -0.28 -9.39
C GLN A 56 -13.50 1.23 -9.17
N ILE A 57 -12.40 1.60 -8.52
CA ILE A 57 -12.12 2.99 -8.12
C ILE A 57 -10.70 3.42 -8.47
N ASP A 58 -10.49 4.74 -8.54
CA ASP A 58 -9.15 5.31 -8.50
C ASP A 58 -8.57 5.18 -7.08
N SER A 59 -7.30 4.81 -6.97
CA SER A 59 -6.63 4.61 -5.68
C SER A 59 -6.58 5.87 -4.83
N LYS A 60 -6.64 7.07 -5.43
CA LYS A 60 -6.74 8.34 -4.69
C LYS A 60 -8.05 8.48 -3.90
N ASP A 61 -9.08 7.73 -4.30
CA ASP A 61 -10.40 7.71 -3.68
C ASP A 61 -10.60 6.43 -2.84
N MET A 62 -9.52 5.68 -2.55
CA MET A 62 -9.55 4.49 -1.69
C MET A 62 -10.03 4.85 -0.28
N ASP A 63 -10.99 4.09 0.24
CA ASP A 63 -11.60 4.32 1.54
C ASP A 63 -11.55 3.09 2.46
N HIS A 64 -11.89 3.30 3.74
CA HIS A 64 -11.86 2.25 4.75
C HIS A 64 -12.84 1.11 4.47
N ALA A 65 -13.99 1.40 3.85
CA ALA A 65 -14.97 0.38 3.49
C ALA A 65 -14.43 -0.56 2.41
N THR A 66 -13.77 0.00 1.41
CA THR A 66 -13.13 -0.73 0.33
C THR A 66 -11.94 -1.53 0.85
N TRP A 67 -11.11 -0.95 1.72
CA TRP A 67 -10.04 -1.68 2.42
C TRP A 67 -10.57 -2.87 3.23
N GLN A 68 -11.60 -2.67 4.05
CA GLN A 68 -12.21 -3.77 4.81
C GLN A 68 -12.71 -4.88 3.90
N ARG A 69 -13.44 -4.54 2.83
CA ARG A 69 -13.92 -5.50 1.84
C ARG A 69 -12.76 -6.26 1.19
N LEU A 70 -11.71 -5.55 0.76
CA LEU A 70 -10.53 -6.16 0.15
C LEU A 70 -9.85 -7.14 1.11
N ALA A 71 -9.59 -6.74 2.36
CA ALA A 71 -8.98 -7.62 3.36
C ALA A 71 -9.82 -8.88 3.61
N GLN A 72 -11.15 -8.75 3.69
CA GLN A 72 -12.06 -9.89 3.87
C GLN A 72 -12.04 -10.85 2.67
N ARG A 73 -12.04 -10.32 1.44
CA ARG A 73 -11.95 -11.16 0.23
C ARG A 73 -10.59 -11.85 0.12
N VAL A 74 -9.50 -11.13 0.38
CA VAL A 74 -8.16 -11.71 0.44
C VAL A 74 -8.11 -12.84 1.48
N ALA A 75 -8.57 -12.60 2.71
CA ALA A 75 -8.61 -13.62 3.76
C ALA A 75 -9.42 -14.86 3.36
N HIS A 76 -10.60 -14.66 2.77
CA HIS A 76 -11.44 -15.73 2.26
C HIS A 76 -10.69 -16.62 1.25
N HIS A 77 -10.02 -16.02 0.26
CA HIS A 77 -9.27 -16.78 -0.73
C HIS A 77 -8.00 -17.43 -0.16
N LEU A 78 -7.31 -16.77 0.77
CA LEU A 78 -6.13 -17.35 1.42
C LEU A 78 -6.46 -18.63 2.21
N ALA A 79 -7.65 -18.70 2.81
CA ALA A 79 -8.11 -19.86 3.58
C ALA A 79 -8.37 -21.11 2.71
N ARG A 80 -8.52 -20.95 1.40
CA ARG A 80 -8.85 -22.04 0.47
C ARG A 80 -7.59 -22.83 0.12
N SER A 81 -7.63 -24.15 0.31
CA SER A 81 -6.44 -25.03 0.18
C SER A 81 -5.86 -25.12 -1.23
N GLU A 82 -6.71 -24.93 -2.25
CA GLU A 82 -6.39 -24.99 -3.68
C GLU A 82 -5.80 -23.69 -4.21
N VAL A 83 -6.01 -22.57 -3.51
CA VAL A 83 -5.46 -21.25 -3.84
C VAL A 83 -3.99 -21.21 -3.42
N GLN A 84 -3.12 -20.99 -4.40
CA GLN A 84 -1.67 -20.87 -4.20
C GLN A 84 -1.26 -19.45 -3.81
N GLY A 85 -1.90 -18.43 -4.39
CA GLY A 85 -1.56 -17.02 -4.19
C GLY A 85 -2.63 -16.10 -4.76
N ILE A 86 -2.52 -14.82 -4.44
CA ILE A 86 -3.48 -13.80 -4.86
C ILE A 86 -2.74 -12.66 -5.56
N VAL A 87 -3.28 -12.21 -6.68
CA VAL A 87 -2.88 -10.95 -7.33
C VAL A 87 -4.00 -9.93 -7.13
N VAL A 88 -3.64 -8.68 -6.83
CA VAL A 88 -4.60 -7.57 -6.70
C VAL A 88 -4.24 -6.50 -7.72
N THR A 89 -5.10 -6.22 -8.70
CA THR A 89 -4.88 -5.06 -9.57
C THR A 89 -5.28 -3.79 -8.82
N HIS A 90 -4.36 -2.83 -8.74
CA HIS A 90 -4.52 -1.65 -7.89
C HIS A 90 -3.98 -0.38 -8.56
N GLY A 91 -4.53 0.78 -8.18
CA GLY A 91 -3.98 2.08 -8.59
C GLY A 91 -2.66 2.39 -7.86
N THR A 92 -1.81 3.21 -8.49
CA THR A 92 -0.44 3.42 -8.02
C THR A 92 -0.34 4.38 -6.84
N ASP A 93 -1.30 5.30 -6.68
CA ASP A 93 -1.15 6.44 -5.76
C ASP A 93 -1.18 6.03 -4.28
N THR A 94 -2.00 5.05 -3.92
CA THR A 94 -2.13 4.55 -2.53
C THR A 94 -1.80 3.06 -2.40
N ALA A 95 -1.07 2.50 -3.38
CA ALA A 95 -0.65 1.10 -3.36
C ALA A 95 0.21 0.76 -2.13
N GLU A 96 1.09 1.67 -1.71
CA GLU A 96 1.95 1.47 -0.53
C GLU A 96 1.14 1.39 0.78
N GLU A 97 0.10 2.21 0.92
CA GLU A 97 -0.80 2.16 2.08
C GLU A 97 -1.61 0.85 2.09
N THR A 98 -2.16 0.46 0.95
CA THR A 98 -2.97 -0.77 0.82
C THR A 98 -2.12 -2.02 1.04
N ALA A 99 -0.90 -2.06 0.49
CA ALA A 99 0.03 -3.16 0.70
C ALA A 99 0.37 -3.31 2.19
N TRP A 100 0.67 -2.19 2.87
CA TRP A 100 0.97 -2.19 4.29
C TRP A 100 -0.24 -2.60 5.14
N PHE A 101 -1.42 -2.06 4.85
CA PHE A 101 -2.69 -2.45 5.49
C PHE A 101 -2.92 -3.97 5.43
N LEU A 102 -2.84 -4.57 4.24
CA LEU A 102 -3.02 -6.01 4.05
C LEU A 102 -1.93 -6.82 4.78
N GLN A 103 -0.68 -6.36 4.76
CA GLN A 103 0.41 -7.03 5.47
C GLN A 103 0.13 -7.09 6.98
N ARG A 104 -0.39 -6.00 7.54
CA ARG A 104 -0.61 -5.88 8.98
C ARG A 104 -1.86 -6.62 9.45
N VAL A 105 -2.93 -6.63 8.69
CA VAL A 105 -4.14 -7.35 9.09
C VAL A 105 -4.08 -8.85 8.80
N LEU A 106 -3.24 -9.30 7.86
CA LEU A 106 -3.22 -10.71 7.41
C LEU A 106 -1.91 -11.45 7.64
N ALA A 107 -0.75 -10.79 7.53
CA ALA A 107 0.59 -11.42 7.46
C ALA A 107 0.60 -12.77 6.72
N PRO A 108 0.19 -12.79 5.45
CA PRO A 108 -0.27 -14.01 4.81
C PRO A 108 0.85 -15.02 4.57
N ALA A 109 0.59 -16.30 4.84
CA ALA A 109 1.53 -17.39 4.57
C ALA A 109 1.66 -17.75 3.08
N LYS A 110 0.68 -17.31 2.27
CA LYS A 110 0.69 -17.37 0.80
C LYS A 110 0.92 -15.96 0.25
N PRO A 111 1.47 -15.79 -0.96
CA PRO A 111 1.79 -14.46 -1.48
C PRO A 111 0.52 -13.70 -1.87
N VAL A 112 0.46 -12.43 -1.50
CA VAL A 112 -0.50 -11.45 -2.01
C VAL A 112 0.28 -10.37 -2.75
N VAL A 113 0.05 -10.23 -4.05
CA VAL A 113 0.89 -9.38 -4.92
C VAL A 113 0.03 -8.31 -5.57
N LEU A 114 0.28 -7.04 -5.25
CA LEU A 114 -0.36 -5.91 -5.92
C LEU A 114 0.34 -5.67 -7.27
N ALA A 115 -0.43 -5.78 -8.35
CA ALA A 115 -0.03 -5.40 -9.70
C ALA A 115 -0.53 -3.97 -9.97
N VAL A 116 0.39 -3.07 -10.31
CA VAL A 116 0.09 -1.66 -10.57
C VAL A 116 0.52 -1.25 -11.98
N ALA A 117 0.04 -0.13 -12.49
CA ALA A 117 0.49 0.44 -13.77
C ALA A 117 0.56 1.96 -13.72
N MET A 118 1.58 2.55 -14.32
CA MET A 118 1.75 4.00 -14.42
C MET A 118 1.10 4.59 -15.67
N ARG A 119 0.81 3.76 -16.69
CA ARG A 119 0.13 4.17 -17.93
C ARG A 119 -1.23 3.49 -18.06
N PRO A 120 -2.25 4.18 -18.61
CA PRO A 120 -3.56 3.59 -18.83
C PRO A 120 -3.47 2.45 -19.83
N GLY A 121 -4.44 1.53 -19.78
CA GLY A 121 -4.48 0.35 -20.64
C GLY A 121 -4.56 0.62 -22.14
N THR A 122 -5.02 1.81 -22.51
CA THR A 122 -5.12 2.28 -23.91
C THR A 122 -3.86 2.98 -24.40
N SER A 123 -2.83 3.15 -23.55
CA SER A 123 -1.56 3.78 -23.92
C SER A 123 -0.90 3.06 -25.10
N LEU A 124 -0.05 3.77 -25.85
CA LEU A 124 0.81 3.17 -26.89
C LEU A 124 1.71 2.04 -26.35
N ALA A 125 2.17 2.17 -25.10
CA ALA A 125 3.05 1.21 -24.45
C ALA A 125 2.64 1.06 -22.98
N PRO A 126 1.51 0.38 -22.70
CA PRO A 126 1.01 0.21 -21.34
C PRO A 126 1.92 -0.75 -20.58
N ASP A 127 2.25 -0.42 -19.34
CA ASP A 127 3.07 -1.26 -18.46
C ASP A 127 2.23 -2.30 -17.68
N GLY A 128 0.92 -2.09 -17.59
CA GLY A 128 -0.02 -2.97 -16.90
C GLY A 128 0.01 -4.46 -17.31
N PRO A 129 -0.03 -4.81 -18.60
CA PRO A 129 0.02 -6.21 -19.04
C PRO A 129 1.24 -6.98 -18.52
N GLN A 130 2.43 -6.39 -18.59
CA GLN A 130 3.64 -7.02 -18.09
C GLN A 130 3.65 -7.07 -16.56
N ASN A 131 3.24 -6.00 -15.88
CA ASN A 131 3.19 -5.98 -14.41
C ASN A 131 2.19 -7.01 -13.86
N LEU A 132 1.06 -7.25 -14.53
CA LEU A 132 0.08 -8.29 -14.16
C LEU A 132 0.64 -9.70 -14.36
N LEU A 133 1.37 -9.93 -15.46
CA LEU A 133 2.06 -11.19 -15.70
C LEU A 133 3.13 -11.44 -14.63
N ASP A 134 3.98 -10.45 -14.36
CA ASP A 134 5.05 -10.53 -13.37
C ASP A 134 4.49 -10.77 -11.96
N ALA A 135 3.40 -10.08 -11.58
CA ALA A 135 2.72 -10.32 -10.32
C ALA A 135 2.19 -11.75 -10.21
N THR A 136 1.67 -12.31 -11.31
CA THR A 136 1.21 -13.70 -11.36
C THR A 136 2.38 -14.69 -11.24
N VAL A 137 3.55 -14.39 -11.82
CA VAL A 137 4.78 -15.17 -11.61
C VAL A 137 5.14 -15.20 -10.13
N VAL A 138 5.17 -14.03 -9.47
CA VAL A 138 5.48 -13.93 -8.03
C VAL A 138 4.44 -14.66 -7.18
N ALA A 139 3.15 -14.57 -7.50
CA ALA A 139 2.09 -15.26 -6.78
C ALA A 139 2.17 -16.80 -6.91
N ARG A 140 2.89 -17.30 -7.93
CA ARG A 140 3.16 -18.73 -8.15
C ARG A 140 4.52 -19.18 -7.65
N GLU A 141 5.34 -18.28 -7.11
CA GLU A 141 6.68 -18.62 -6.66
C GLU A 141 6.64 -19.53 -5.41
N PRO A 142 7.28 -20.71 -5.43
CA PRO A 142 7.28 -21.62 -4.29
C PRO A 142 7.83 -20.97 -3.01
N GLY A 143 7.06 -21.07 -1.93
CA GLY A 143 7.44 -20.52 -0.63
C GLY A 143 7.39 -18.99 -0.53
N ALA A 144 6.88 -18.29 -1.55
CA ALA A 144 6.58 -16.87 -1.44
C ALA A 144 5.47 -16.63 -0.41
N SER A 145 5.59 -15.55 0.35
CA SER A 145 4.68 -15.19 1.43
C SER A 145 4.67 -13.67 1.64
N GLY A 146 3.74 -13.19 2.44
CA GLY A 146 3.58 -11.77 2.71
C GLY A 146 2.95 -10.99 1.56
N VAL A 147 2.87 -9.68 1.75
CA VAL A 147 2.30 -8.74 0.77
C VAL A 147 3.43 -8.03 0.03
N MET A 148 3.31 -7.99 -1.29
CA MET A 148 4.29 -7.41 -2.20
C MET A 148 3.61 -6.51 -3.22
N VAL A 149 4.38 -5.60 -3.82
CA VAL A 149 3.97 -4.78 -4.96
C VAL A 149 4.93 -5.05 -6.11
N VAL A 150 4.38 -5.25 -7.31
CA VAL A 150 5.17 -5.45 -8.54
C VAL A 150 4.94 -4.30 -9.51
N ALA A 151 6.05 -3.68 -9.92
CA ALA A 151 6.09 -2.63 -10.93
C ALA A 151 7.39 -2.73 -11.73
N ALA A 152 7.30 -2.67 -13.06
CA ALA A 152 8.44 -2.68 -13.98
C ALA A 152 9.45 -3.80 -13.68
N GLY A 153 8.96 -5.04 -13.52
CA GLY A 153 9.78 -6.22 -13.22
C GLY A 153 10.45 -6.23 -11.85
N THR A 154 10.16 -5.25 -10.97
CA THR A 154 10.73 -5.18 -9.62
C THR A 154 9.70 -5.59 -8.57
N VAL A 155 10.12 -6.41 -7.60
CA VAL A 155 9.26 -6.91 -6.51
C VAL A 155 9.61 -6.18 -5.22
N HIS A 156 8.66 -5.44 -4.66
CA HIS A 156 8.83 -4.63 -3.46
C HIS A 156 8.04 -5.22 -2.29
N GLY A 157 8.63 -5.23 -1.09
CA GLY A 157 7.91 -5.63 0.12
C GLY A 157 7.00 -4.51 0.64
N ALA A 158 5.84 -4.86 1.19
CA ALA A 158 4.85 -3.90 1.68
C ALA A 158 5.38 -2.89 2.71
N HIS A 159 6.37 -3.26 3.52
CA HIS A 159 7.02 -2.35 4.48
C HIS A 159 7.91 -1.30 3.80
N ASP A 160 8.59 -1.66 2.72
CA ASP A 160 9.66 -0.84 2.14
C ASP A 160 9.20 -0.04 0.93
N VAL A 161 8.13 -0.49 0.25
CA VAL A 161 7.67 0.08 -1.01
C VAL A 161 7.18 1.51 -0.86
N ARG A 162 7.66 2.39 -1.74
CA ARG A 162 7.19 3.78 -1.88
C ARG A 162 7.06 4.18 -3.34
N LYS A 163 6.04 4.96 -3.69
CA LYS A 163 5.97 5.63 -5.00
C LYS A 163 6.87 6.88 -4.97
N VAL A 164 7.98 6.84 -5.68
CA VAL A 164 9.03 7.89 -5.66
C VAL A 164 9.08 8.74 -6.92
N HIS A 165 8.30 8.40 -7.95
CA HIS A 165 8.22 9.18 -9.18
C HIS A 165 6.78 9.33 -9.66
N THR A 166 6.43 10.51 -10.18
CA THR A 166 5.06 10.85 -10.61
C THR A 166 4.69 10.28 -11.99
N TYR A 167 5.67 10.09 -12.87
CA TYR A 167 5.44 9.73 -14.28
C TYR A 167 6.10 8.43 -14.82
N ARG A 168 7.31 8.07 -14.41
CA ARG A 168 8.05 6.93 -14.99
C ARG A 168 7.38 5.60 -14.66
N VAL A 169 7.64 4.57 -15.49
CA VAL A 169 7.13 3.20 -15.24
C VAL A 169 7.81 2.54 -14.04
N ASP A 170 9.09 2.85 -13.79
CA ASP A 170 9.87 2.44 -12.62
C ASP A 170 9.66 3.41 -11.43
N ALA A 171 8.40 3.77 -11.17
CA ALA A 171 8.06 4.77 -10.16
C ALA A 171 8.17 4.30 -8.71
N PHE A 172 8.36 3.01 -8.46
CA PHE A 172 8.42 2.45 -7.11
C PHE A 172 9.85 2.13 -6.68
N SER A 173 10.13 2.36 -5.40
CA SER A 173 11.42 2.05 -4.78
C SER A 173 11.21 1.41 -3.41
N SER A 174 12.13 0.53 -3.02
CA SER A 174 12.23 -0.02 -1.64
C SER A 174 13.32 0.67 -0.82
N GLY A 175 13.83 1.80 -1.32
CA GLY A 175 14.84 2.60 -0.64
C GLY A 175 16.11 1.85 -0.26
N ASP A 176 16.66 2.20 0.90
CA ASP A 176 17.89 1.61 1.46
C ASP A 176 17.78 0.09 1.69
N ALA A 177 16.57 -0.43 1.88
CA ALA A 177 16.34 -1.86 2.06
C ALA A 177 16.50 -2.65 0.75
N GLY A 178 16.34 -2.00 -0.41
CA GLY A 178 16.37 -2.64 -1.72
C GLY A 178 15.16 -3.56 -2.00
N PRO A 179 14.94 -3.96 -3.26
CA PRO A 179 13.80 -4.80 -3.62
C PRO A 179 13.94 -6.23 -3.06
N ILE A 180 12.83 -6.95 -2.94
CA ILE A 180 12.84 -8.39 -2.62
C ILE A 180 13.50 -9.17 -3.75
N GLY A 181 13.29 -8.76 -4.99
CA GLY A 181 13.86 -9.38 -6.17
C GLY A 181 13.35 -8.76 -7.46
N ARG A 182 13.59 -9.47 -8.56
CA ARG A 182 13.17 -9.07 -9.90
C ARG A 182 12.52 -10.23 -10.63
N VAL A 183 11.56 -9.93 -11.50
CA VAL A 183 11.03 -10.88 -12.48
C VAL A 183 11.76 -10.65 -13.80
N GLU A 184 12.44 -11.67 -14.28
CA GLU A 184 13.27 -11.63 -15.49
C GLU A 184 12.97 -12.90 -16.29
N GLU A 185 12.57 -12.78 -17.56
CA GLU A 185 12.21 -13.92 -18.42
C GLU A 185 11.19 -14.89 -17.78
N GLY A 186 10.17 -14.34 -17.13
CA GLY A 186 9.11 -15.11 -16.47
C GLY A 186 9.57 -15.87 -15.23
N ARG A 187 10.72 -15.52 -14.65
CA ARG A 187 11.28 -16.16 -13.45
C ARG A 187 11.56 -15.15 -12.36
N MET A 188 11.28 -15.52 -11.11
CA MET A 188 11.62 -14.71 -9.95
C MET A 188 13.09 -14.93 -9.56
N ARG A 189 13.90 -13.86 -9.66
CA ARG A 189 15.25 -13.80 -9.09
C ARG A 189 15.18 -13.04 -7.76
N ARG A 190 15.16 -13.80 -6.67
CA ARG A 190 15.07 -13.28 -5.30
C ARG A 190 16.43 -12.77 -4.78
N HIS A 191 16.43 -11.60 -4.14
CA HIS A 191 17.60 -10.94 -3.51
C HIS A 191 17.49 -10.90 -1.98
N ARG A 192 16.28 -10.78 -1.42
CA ARG A 192 16.00 -10.73 0.02
C ARG A 192 14.99 -11.80 0.43
N THR A 193 14.84 -12.02 1.73
CA THR A 193 13.78 -12.88 2.27
C THR A 193 12.39 -12.29 1.99
N TRP A 194 11.38 -13.14 2.01
CA TRP A 194 9.98 -12.69 1.91
C TRP A 194 9.59 -11.81 3.11
N PRO A 195 8.60 -10.90 2.96
CA PRO A 195 8.14 -10.05 4.04
C PRO A 195 7.76 -10.84 5.29
N LEU A 196 8.38 -10.48 6.41
CA LEU A 196 8.12 -11.07 7.73
C LEU A 196 7.71 -9.94 8.67
N CYS A 197 6.43 -9.90 9.02
CA CYS A 197 5.90 -8.94 9.98
C CYS A 197 4.68 -9.58 10.67
N PRO A 198 4.66 -9.74 11.99
CA PRO A 198 3.54 -10.38 12.70
C PRO A 198 2.23 -9.65 12.45
N ALA A 199 1.13 -10.33 12.14
CA ALA A 199 -0.14 -9.63 11.95
C ALA A 199 -0.60 -8.95 13.26
N LEU A 200 -1.21 -7.77 13.11
CA LEU A 200 -2.12 -7.18 14.11
C LEU A 200 -3.46 -7.92 14.16
N GLY A 201 -3.79 -8.65 13.09
CA GLY A 201 -4.96 -9.51 13.00
C GLY A 201 -6.15 -8.86 12.28
N ILE A 202 -6.90 -9.69 11.56
CA ILE A 202 -8.08 -9.26 10.77
C ILE A 202 -9.29 -8.99 11.67
N GLU A 203 -9.30 -9.55 12.88
CA GLU A 203 -10.32 -9.33 13.90
C GLU A 203 -10.47 -7.86 14.30
N ARG A 204 -9.41 -7.06 14.15
CA ARG A 204 -9.47 -5.58 14.31
C ARG A 204 -10.46 -4.92 13.38
N LEU A 205 -10.73 -5.56 12.24
CA LEU A 205 -11.69 -5.12 11.25
C LEU A 205 -13.11 -5.64 11.55
N ALA A 206 -13.37 -6.28 12.69
CA ALA A 206 -14.70 -6.78 13.03
C ALA A 206 -15.73 -5.64 13.15
N ARG A 207 -15.28 -4.46 13.62
CA ARG A 207 -16.09 -3.26 13.60
C ARG A 207 -16.05 -2.63 12.21
N GLY A 208 -17.22 -2.22 11.72
CA GLY A 208 -17.35 -1.52 10.45
C GLY A 208 -16.51 -0.23 10.39
N PRO A 209 -16.22 0.28 9.17
CA PRO A 209 -15.31 1.40 8.92
C PRO A 209 -15.71 2.70 9.65
N ALA A 210 -17.00 2.87 9.96
CA ALA A 210 -17.52 4.00 10.74
C ALA A 210 -16.94 4.09 12.16
N PHE A 211 -16.36 3.01 12.69
CA PHE A 211 -15.77 2.97 14.03
C PHE A 211 -14.24 3.04 14.02
N TRP A 212 -13.62 3.11 12.83
CA TRP A 212 -12.17 3.14 12.74
C TRP A 212 -11.64 4.46 13.31
N PRO A 213 -10.57 4.43 14.12
CA PRO A 213 -10.04 5.63 14.73
C PRO A 213 -9.56 6.60 13.65
N ARG A 214 -9.94 7.86 13.76
CA ARG A 214 -9.47 8.90 12.85
C ARG A 214 -7.99 9.19 13.14
N VAL A 215 -7.13 8.96 12.15
CA VAL A 215 -5.69 9.25 12.21
C VAL A 215 -5.30 10.11 11.01
N GLU A 216 -4.63 11.23 11.29
CA GLU A 216 -4.29 12.24 10.29
C GLU A 216 -2.77 12.38 10.14
N VAL A 217 -2.34 12.86 8.96
CA VAL A 217 -0.93 13.17 8.68
C VAL A 217 -0.76 14.68 8.60
N LEU A 218 0.14 15.23 9.43
CA LEU A 218 0.57 16.62 9.36
C LEU A 218 2.00 16.70 8.83
N VAL A 219 2.37 17.84 8.24
CA VAL A 219 3.72 18.06 7.70
C VAL A 219 4.41 19.18 8.47
N SER A 220 5.62 18.93 8.95
CA SER A 220 6.48 20.00 9.49
C SER A 220 7.16 20.75 8.35
N HIS A 221 7.15 22.08 8.43
CA HIS A 221 7.80 22.98 7.47
C HIS A 221 8.16 24.32 8.14
N ALA A 222 8.87 25.19 7.43
CA ALA A 222 9.16 26.54 7.89
C ALA A 222 7.83 27.29 8.12
N GLY A 223 7.63 27.80 9.34
CA GLY A 223 6.38 28.47 9.74
C GLY A 223 5.22 27.54 10.11
N ALA A 224 5.44 26.22 10.24
CA ALA A 224 4.42 25.31 10.76
C ALA A 224 4.07 25.66 12.22
N ASN A 225 2.79 25.61 12.58
CA ASN A 225 2.30 25.99 13.91
C ASN A 225 1.26 24.99 14.44
N GLY A 226 0.72 25.26 15.63
CA GLY A 226 -0.19 24.37 16.33
C GLY A 226 -1.66 24.39 15.89
N ARG A 227 -2.09 25.32 15.03
CA ARG A 227 -3.53 25.56 14.79
C ARG A 227 -4.24 24.34 14.18
N PHE A 228 -3.58 23.62 13.28
CA PHE A 228 -4.13 22.40 12.70
C PHE A 228 -4.20 21.26 13.74
N VAL A 229 -3.23 21.19 14.65
CA VAL A 229 -3.28 20.20 15.75
C VAL A 229 -4.48 20.46 16.64
N GLU A 230 -4.68 21.72 17.05
CA GLU A 230 -5.80 22.13 17.90
C GLU A 230 -7.14 21.83 17.23
N ALA A 231 -7.31 22.20 15.96
CA ALA A 231 -8.53 21.89 15.20
C ALA A 231 -8.79 20.38 15.06
N LEU A 232 -7.74 19.57 14.88
CA LEU A 232 -7.88 18.12 14.80
C LEU A 232 -8.29 17.51 16.14
N VAL A 233 -7.70 17.97 17.25
CA VAL A 233 -8.07 17.57 18.61
C VAL A 233 -9.54 17.90 18.88
N ASP A 234 -9.97 19.13 18.57
CA ASP A 234 -11.36 19.57 18.75
C ASP A 234 -12.34 18.74 17.92
N SER A 235 -11.90 18.21 16.77
CA SER A 235 -12.69 17.33 15.90
C SER A 235 -12.66 15.85 16.29
N GLY A 236 -12.02 15.49 17.41
CA GLY A 236 -11.99 14.12 17.93
C GLY A 236 -11.00 13.19 17.24
N VAL A 237 -9.89 13.71 16.69
CA VAL A 237 -8.82 12.87 16.15
C VAL A 237 -8.26 11.93 17.24
N ARG A 238 -7.96 10.69 16.88
CA ARG A 238 -7.41 9.68 17.81
C ARG A 238 -5.90 9.51 17.66
N GLY A 239 -5.36 9.82 16.49
CA GLY A 239 -3.92 9.80 16.26
C GLY A 239 -3.43 10.84 15.24
N ILE A 240 -2.20 11.28 15.39
CA ILE A 240 -1.52 12.19 14.47
C ILE A 240 -0.16 11.61 14.12
N VAL A 241 0.12 11.43 12.84
CA VAL A 241 1.46 11.17 12.32
C VAL A 241 2.02 12.46 11.75
N VAL A 242 3.28 12.75 12.05
CA VAL A 242 3.92 13.96 11.53
C VAL A 242 5.04 13.60 10.57
N ALA A 243 4.91 14.05 9.32
CA ALA A 243 6.00 14.07 8.35
C ALA A 243 6.98 15.18 8.73
N CYS A 244 7.89 14.86 9.64
CA CYS A 244 8.87 15.80 10.18
C CYS A 244 9.91 16.23 9.13
N THR A 245 10.67 17.27 9.44
CA THR A 245 11.86 17.65 8.65
C THR A 245 13.05 16.78 9.04
N GLY A 246 13.92 16.44 8.09
CA GLY A 246 15.19 15.75 8.35
C GLY A 246 15.02 14.45 9.15
N ASN A 247 15.83 14.27 10.19
CA ASN A 247 15.78 13.12 11.10
C ASN A 247 14.68 13.28 12.17
N GLY A 248 13.43 13.50 11.76
CA GLY A 248 12.31 13.55 12.71
C GLY A 248 12.19 14.85 13.51
N THR A 249 12.76 15.98 13.03
CA THR A 249 12.70 17.28 13.73
C THR A 249 11.43 18.06 13.41
N LEU A 250 10.94 18.80 14.40
CA LEU A 250 9.68 19.54 14.34
C LEU A 250 9.92 21.04 14.48
N HIS A 251 9.04 21.84 13.87
CA HIS A 251 8.96 23.25 14.24
C HIS A 251 8.48 23.38 15.70
N ARG A 252 9.08 24.29 16.48
CA ARG A 252 8.85 24.40 17.94
C ARG A 252 7.35 24.54 18.31
N GLU A 253 6.62 25.39 17.59
CA GLU A 253 5.20 25.66 17.88
C GLU A 253 4.31 24.46 17.56
N LEU A 254 4.66 23.72 16.50
CA LEU A 254 3.99 22.48 16.15
C LEU A 254 4.28 21.41 17.21
N GLU A 255 5.54 21.27 17.63
CA GLU A 255 5.94 20.31 18.67
C GLU A 255 5.23 20.57 20.00
N GLU A 256 5.14 21.83 20.43
CA GLU A 256 4.41 22.20 21.65
C GLU A 256 2.93 21.82 21.57
N ALA A 257 2.27 22.07 20.44
CA ALA A 257 0.87 21.70 20.24
C ALA A 257 0.68 20.18 20.23
N LEU A 258 1.58 19.44 19.58
CA LEU A 258 1.56 17.97 19.56
C LEU A 258 1.77 17.38 20.95
N LYS A 259 2.68 17.94 21.75
CA LYS A 259 2.86 17.54 23.16
C LYS A 259 1.58 17.76 23.95
N ARG A 260 0.90 18.90 23.78
CA ARG A 260 -0.41 19.15 24.40
C ARG A 260 -1.46 18.13 23.95
N ALA A 261 -1.55 17.83 22.65
CA ALA A 261 -2.46 16.81 22.12
C ALA A 261 -2.21 15.42 22.76
N SER A 262 -0.95 15.04 22.94
CA SER A 262 -0.60 13.79 23.65
C SER A 262 -1.09 13.76 25.10
N THR A 263 -1.05 14.90 25.81
CA THR A 263 -1.53 14.96 27.21
C THR A 263 -3.04 14.75 27.35
N VAL A 264 -3.82 14.96 26.28
CA VAL A 264 -5.27 14.71 26.24
C VAL A 264 -5.63 13.38 25.55
N GLY A 265 -4.65 12.50 25.33
CA GLY A 265 -4.87 11.13 24.88
C GLY A 265 -4.83 10.91 23.36
N VAL A 266 -4.42 11.90 22.57
CA VAL A 266 -4.15 11.70 21.13
C VAL A 266 -2.81 11.00 20.96
N ALA A 267 -2.77 9.88 20.23
CA ALA A 267 -1.51 9.22 19.94
C ALA A 267 -0.73 10.01 18.88
N VAL A 268 0.52 10.40 19.17
CA VAL A 268 1.33 11.20 18.24
C VAL A 268 2.61 10.48 17.88
N TRP A 269 2.83 10.23 16.59
CA TRP A 269 4.04 9.60 16.06
C TRP A 269 4.81 10.52 15.12
N ARG A 270 6.14 10.49 15.21
CA ARG A 270 7.03 11.17 14.26
C ARG A 270 7.44 10.20 13.15
N SER A 271 7.27 10.63 11.90
CA SER A 271 7.92 10.05 10.71
C SER A 271 8.74 11.16 10.04
N THR A 272 9.17 10.98 8.80
CA THR A 272 9.91 12.00 8.06
C THR A 272 9.33 12.20 6.66
N ARG A 273 9.36 13.45 6.19
CA ARG A 273 9.06 13.78 4.78
C ARG A 273 10.22 13.46 3.83
N CYS A 274 11.38 13.07 4.37
CA CYS A 274 12.48 12.59 3.55
C CYS A 274 12.09 11.30 2.82
N GLY A 275 12.37 11.22 1.52
CA GLY A 275 12.00 10.05 0.71
C GLY A 275 12.76 8.77 1.04
N GLN A 276 13.89 8.89 1.75
CA GLN A 276 14.81 7.82 2.12
C GLN A 276 15.28 7.97 3.57
N GLY A 277 15.85 6.91 4.13
CA GLY A 277 16.28 6.84 5.52
C GLY A 277 15.13 6.59 6.51
N VAL A 278 15.52 6.47 7.78
CA VAL A 278 14.65 6.22 8.92
C VAL A 278 14.87 7.31 9.97
N VAL A 279 13.86 7.55 10.82
CA VAL A 279 14.05 8.43 11.98
C VAL A 279 14.84 7.68 13.04
N ILE A 280 16.01 8.20 13.39
CA ILE A 280 16.90 7.67 14.42
C ILE A 280 16.68 8.45 15.71
N ASP A 281 16.14 7.79 16.73
CA ASP A 281 15.92 8.40 18.05
C ASP A 281 17.22 8.47 18.87
N SER A 282 17.44 9.62 19.51
CA SER A 282 18.53 9.79 20.48
C SER A 282 18.13 9.36 21.90
N GLY A 283 16.86 9.01 22.10
CA GLY A 283 16.27 8.69 23.41
C GLY A 283 15.91 9.92 24.24
N ARG A 284 16.06 11.13 23.69
CA ARG A 284 15.73 12.41 24.34
C ARG A 284 14.42 12.99 23.85
N GLU A 285 13.87 12.45 22.77
CA GLU A 285 12.67 12.91 22.13
C GLU A 285 11.43 12.51 22.96
N VAL A 286 10.53 13.45 23.17
CA VAL A 286 9.30 13.22 23.96
C VAL A 286 8.27 12.44 23.15
N LEU A 287 8.19 12.68 21.85
CA LEU A 287 7.22 12.03 20.97
C LEU A 287 7.85 10.79 20.31
N PRO A 288 7.18 9.63 20.33
CA PRO A 288 7.72 8.41 19.74
C PRO A 288 7.87 8.52 18.22
N SER A 289 8.79 7.73 17.67
CA SER A 289 9.03 7.60 16.23
C SER A 289 8.27 6.40 15.64
N ALA A 290 7.81 6.53 14.41
CA ALA A 290 7.30 5.43 13.57
C ALA A 290 8.44 4.63 12.90
N ALA A 291 9.68 4.83 13.36
CA ALA A 291 10.90 4.19 12.90
C ALA A 291 11.09 4.30 11.38
N GLY A 292 10.96 3.18 10.65
CA GLY A 292 11.19 3.10 9.21
C GLY A 292 9.97 3.37 8.33
N LEU A 293 8.77 3.52 8.92
CA LEU A 293 7.54 3.70 8.15
C LEU A 293 7.47 5.10 7.53
N SER A 294 7.03 5.17 6.26
CA SER A 294 6.65 6.45 5.64
C SER A 294 5.51 7.09 6.43
N PRO A 295 5.27 8.41 6.33
CA PRO A 295 4.12 9.04 7.00
C PRO A 295 2.79 8.37 6.67
N TRP A 296 2.67 7.85 5.45
CA TRP A 296 1.48 7.21 4.90
C TRP A 296 1.28 5.82 5.49
N GLN A 297 2.34 5.00 5.54
CA GLN A 297 2.30 3.68 6.19
C GLN A 297 2.15 3.80 7.71
N ALA A 298 2.80 4.79 8.33
CA ALA A 298 2.69 5.07 9.76
C ALA A 298 1.27 5.47 10.15
N ARG A 299 0.55 6.21 9.27
CA ARG A 299 -0.88 6.51 9.48
C ARG A 299 -1.71 5.24 9.57
N VAL A 300 -1.47 4.30 8.66
CA VAL A 300 -2.15 3.00 8.63
C VAL A 300 -1.80 2.16 9.86
N GLU A 301 -0.51 2.07 10.23
CA GLU A 301 -0.08 1.34 11.43
C GLU A 301 -0.70 1.90 12.71
N LEU A 302 -0.65 3.24 12.88
CA LEU A 302 -1.22 3.90 14.04
C LEU A 302 -2.74 3.70 14.09
N MET A 303 -3.43 3.82 12.96
CA MET A 303 -4.86 3.54 12.86
C MET A 303 -5.20 2.12 13.32
N LEU A 304 -4.50 1.10 12.82
CA LEU A 304 -4.74 -0.30 13.18
C LEU A 304 -4.41 -0.59 14.65
N SER A 305 -3.32 -0.02 15.19
CA SER A 305 -2.93 -0.20 16.60
C SER A 305 -3.91 0.43 17.59
N LEU A 306 -4.64 1.47 17.17
CA LEU A 306 -5.67 2.13 17.96
C LEU A 306 -7.04 1.43 17.90
N MET A 307 -7.21 0.43 17.03
CA MET A 307 -8.41 -0.40 17.01
C MET A 307 -8.37 -1.41 18.16
N ASP A 308 -9.55 -1.74 18.68
CA ASP A 308 -9.71 -2.86 19.60
C ASP A 308 -9.40 -4.18 18.86
N SER A 309 -8.81 -5.14 19.58
CA SER A 309 -8.61 -6.53 19.11
C SER A 309 -9.87 -7.36 19.27
#